data_AF-X1ADR8-F1
#
_entry.id   AF-X1ADR8-F1
#
_cell.length_a   1.000
_cell.length_b   1.000
_cell.length_c   1.000
_cell.angle_alpha   90.00
_cell.angle_beta   90.00
_cell.angle_gamma   90.00
#
_symmetry.space_group_name_H-M   'P 1'
#
loop_
_entity.id
_entity.type
_entity.pdbx_description
1 polymer ?
#
loop_
_entity_poly.entity_id
_entity_poly.type
_entity_poly.pdbx_seq_one_letter_code
_entity_poly.pdbx_strand_id
1 'polypeptide(L)' 'MKIPKEAYKISGISNDMVKKAPTIERALPELISFIGDNVLIAHNAPFDMKFLLYNAYKLNLQIKNPVIDT' A
#
# COMPACT_ATOMS: atom_id res chain seq x y z
N MET A 1 -9.29 8.41 12.54
CA MET A 1 -8.42 9.37 11.81
C MET A 1 -9.17 9.83 10.56
N LYS A 2 -9.03 11.10 10.12
CA LYS A 2 -9.63 11.60 8.87
C LYS A 2 -8.52 11.84 7.84
N ILE A 3 -8.82 11.63 6.56
CA ILE A 3 -7.90 11.97 5.46
C ILE A 3 -7.56 13.48 5.52
N PRO A 4 -6.26 13.85 5.52
CA PRO A 4 -5.82 15.25 5.51
C PRO A 4 -6.30 16.02 4.27
N LYS A 5 -6.62 17.31 4.43
CA LYS A 5 -7.10 18.16 3.32
C LYS A 5 -6.13 18.22 2.14
N GLU A 6 -4.83 18.30 2.40
CA GLU A 6 -3.82 18.38 1.34
C GLU A 6 -3.74 17.10 0.52
N ALA A 7 -3.88 15.92 1.15
CA ALA A 7 -3.94 14.65 0.44
C ALA A 7 -5.19 14.54 -0.45
N TYR A 8 -6.34 15.04 0.03
CA TYR A 8 -7.56 15.12 -0.77
C TYR A 8 -7.41 16.05 -1.98
N LYS A 9 -6.77 17.22 -1.83
CA LYS A 9 -6.56 18.14 -2.96
C LYS A 9 -5.73 17.53 -4.09
N ILE A 10 -4.80 16.64 -3.77
CA ILE A 10 -3.92 15.99 -4.75
C ILE A 10 -4.63 14.81 -5.43
N SER A 11 -5.26 13.93 -4.65
CA SER A 11 -5.78 12.64 -5.13
C SER A 11 -7.28 12.62 -5.40
N GLY A 12 -8.06 13.53 -4.81
CA GLY A 12 -9.51 13.49 -4.78
C GLY A 12 -10.11 12.42 -3.85
N ILE A 13 -9.30 11.62 -3.16
CA ILE A 13 -9.80 10.51 -2.32
C ILE A 13 -10.38 11.06 -1.00
N SER A 14 -11.69 10.87 -0.81
CA SER A 14 -12.42 11.35 0.37
C SER A 14 -12.62 10.26 1.43
N ASN A 15 -12.96 10.68 2.66
CA ASN A 15 -13.29 9.75 3.74
C ASN A 15 -14.51 8.88 3.41
N ASP A 16 -15.47 9.41 2.65
CA ASP A 16 -16.68 8.68 2.27
C ASP A 16 -16.39 7.57 1.25
N MET A 17 -15.46 7.80 0.32
CA MET A 17 -15.02 6.79 -0.65
C MET A 17 -14.41 5.57 0.05
N VAL A 18 -13.59 5.79 1.07
CA VAL A 18 -12.87 4.71 1.77
C VAL A 18 -13.65 4.10 2.93
N LYS A 19 -14.81 4.67 3.30
CA LYS A 19 -15.58 4.25 4.48
C LYS A 19 -15.98 2.77 4.46
N LYS A 20 -16.19 2.21 3.27
CA LYS A 20 -16.56 0.79 3.05
C LYS A 20 -15.48 0.00 2.31
N ALA A 21 -14.30 0.60 2.10
CA ALA A 21 -13.20 -0.08 1.45
C ALA A 21 -12.65 -1.20 2.36
N PRO A 22 -12.00 -2.24 1.79
CA PRO A 22 -11.34 -3.27 2.58
C PRO A 22 -10.31 -2.69 3.55
N THR A 23 -10.21 -3.31 4.73
CA THR A 23 -9.14 -2.96 5.68
C THR A 23 -7.80 -3.51 5.21
N ILE A 24 -6.70 -3.08 5.84
CA ILE A 24 -5.36 -3.51 5.46
C ILE A 24 -5.16 -5.02 5.68
N GLU A 25 -5.80 -5.60 6.71
CA GLU A 25 -5.79 -7.03 7.02
C GLU A 25 -6.38 -7.88 5.89
N ARG A 26 -7.27 -7.30 5.08
CA ARG A 26 -7.86 -7.95 3.92
C ARG A 26 -7.12 -7.60 2.62
N ALA A 27 -6.88 -6.31 2.40
CA ALA A 27 -6.33 -5.82 1.14
C ALA A 27 -4.87 -6.24 0.92
N LEU A 28 -4.05 -6.25 1.97
CA LEU A 28 -2.62 -6.52 1.83
C LEU A 28 -2.33 -7.98 1.45
N PRO A 29 -2.94 -9.02 2.06
CA PRO A 29 -2.79 -10.39 1.59
C PRO A 29 -3.21 -10.59 0.13
N GLU A 30 -4.34 -9.98 -0.27
CA GLU A 30 -4.83 -10.04 -1.65
C GLU A 30 -3.82 -9.39 -2.62
N LEU A 31 -3.25 -8.24 -2.25
CA LEU A 31 -2.20 -7.56 -3.02
C LEU A 31 -0.91 -8.40 -3.12
N ILE A 32 -0.43 -8.97 -2.01
CA ILE A 32 0.77 -9.83 -1.99
C ILE A 32 0.57 -11.05 -2.90
N SER A 33 -0.61 -11.67 -2.85
CA SER A 33 -0.95 -12.77 -3.75
C SER A 33 -0.99 -12.33 -5.22
N PHE A 34 -1.46 -11.12 -5.49
CA PHE A 34 -1.54 -10.57 -6.85
C PHE A 34 -0.15 -10.27 -7.43
N ILE A 35 0.76 -9.67 -6.65
CA ILE A 35 2.11 -9.36 -7.14
C ILE A 35 2.99 -10.61 -7.27
N GLY A 36 2.74 -11.66 -6.49
CA GLY A 36 3.49 -12.92 -6.52
C GLY A 36 4.99 -12.71 -6.35
N ASP A 37 5.79 -13.33 -7.21
CA ASP A 37 7.26 -13.20 -7.23
C ASP A 37 7.78 -12.15 -8.24
N ASN A 38 6.89 -11.33 -8.82
CA ASN A 38 7.27 -10.35 -9.83
C ASN A 38 8.19 -9.25 -9.27
N VAL A 39 9.01 -8.66 -10.14
CA VAL A 39 9.79 -7.45 -9.81
C VAL A 39 8.85 -6.25 -9.65
N LEU A 40 9.03 -5.48 -8.58
CA LEU A 40 8.26 -4.27 -8.32
C LEU A 40 9.02 -3.06 -8.87
N ILE A 41 8.40 -2.33 -9.80
CA ILE A 41 8.97 -1.13 -10.41
C ILE A 41 8.06 0.05 -10.06
N ALA A 42 8.62 1.08 -9.43
CA ALA A 42 7.87 2.28 -9.02
C ALA A 42 8.79 3.51 -9.00
N HIS A 43 8.21 4.71 -9.07
CA HIS A 43 8.92 5.96 -8.84
C HIS A 43 8.81 6.36 -7.37
N ASN A 44 9.93 6.68 -6.73
CA ASN A 44 10.03 6.88 -5.28
C ASN A 44 9.63 5.62 -4.48
N ALA A 45 10.06 4.45 -4.97
CA ALA A 45 9.75 3.14 -4.38
C ALA A 45 9.99 3.03 -2.86
N PRO A 46 11.00 3.68 -2.24
CA PRO A 46 11.19 3.65 -0.79
C PRO A 46 9.97 4.11 0.02
N PHE A 47 9.16 5.04 -0.51
CA PHE A 47 7.95 5.52 0.15
C PHE A 47 6.91 4.40 0.26
N ASP A 48 6.58 3.77 -0.88
CA ASP A 48 5.63 2.66 -0.96
C ASP A 48 6.10 1.45 -0.16
N MET A 49 7.37 1.05 -0.34
CA MET A 49 7.92 -0.12 0.34
C MET A 49 7.95 0.07 1.86
N LYS A 50 8.19 1.28 2.37
CA LYS A 50 8.10 1.55 3.81
C LYS A 50 6.69 1.29 4.34
N PHE A 51 5.65 1.70 3.61
CA PHE A 51 4.26 1.45 3.98
C PHE A 51 3.90 -0.04 3.91
N LEU A 52 4.28 -0.72 2.82
CA LEU A 52 3.99 -2.13 2.61
C LEU A 52 4.71 -3.02 3.64
N LEU A 53 6.02 -2.83 3.83
CA LEU A 53 6.82 -3.64 4.77
C LEU A 53 6.39 -3.45 6.22
N TYR A 54 6.03 -2.22 6.63
CA TYR A 54 5.53 -1.96 7.98
C TYR A 54 4.23 -2.72 8.28
N ASN A 55 3.27 -2.70 7.36
CA ASN A 55 2.00 -3.40 7.54
C ASN A 55 2.18 -4.93 7.38
N ALA A 56 3.05 -5.38 6.46
CA ALA A 56 3.39 -6.79 6.34
C ALA A 56 3.98 -7.33 7.65
N TYR A 57 4.93 -6.61 8.25
CA TYR A 57 5.50 -6.96 9.56
C TYR A 57 4.43 -7.09 10.65
N LYS A 58 3.51 -6.12 10.76
CA LYS A 58 2.42 -6.18 11.75
C LYS A 58 1.48 -7.38 11.57
N LEU A 59 1.29 -7.82 10.33
CA LEU A 59 0.40 -8.93 9.99
C LEU A 59 1.15 -10.28 9.87
N ASN A 60 2.43 -10.33 10.22
CA ASN A 60 3.30 -11.50 10.03
C ASN A 60 3.34 -12.02 8.58
N LEU A 61 3.27 -11.11 7.61
CA LEU A 61 3.39 -11.38 6.18
C LEU A 61 4.80 -11.04 5.69
N GLN A 62 5.20 -11.58 4.53
CA GLN A 62 6.50 -11.31 3.92
C GLN A 62 6.34 -10.77 2.51
N ILE A 63 7.14 -9.74 2.19
CA ILE A 63 7.34 -9.20 0.85
C ILE A 63 8.83 -9.29 0.58
N LYS A 64 9.23 -10.10 -0.41
CA LYS A 64 10.64 -10.41 -0.73
C LYS A 64 11.02 -10.03 -2.17
N ASN A 65 10.08 -9.44 -2.89
CA ASN A 65 10.22 -9.08 -4.29
C ASN A 65 11.43 -8.17 -4.49
N PRO A 66 12.21 -8.34 -5.57
CA PRO A 66 13.16 -7.33 -6.02
C PRO A 66 12.43 -6.03 -6.33
N VAL A 67 13.01 -4.89 -5.95
CA VAL A 67 12.44 -3.56 -6.16
C VAL A 67 13.39 -2.71 -6.98
N ILE A 68 12.86 -2.07 -8.02
CA ILE A 68 13.57 -1.09 -8.84
C ILE A 68 12.87 0.26 -8.67
N ASP A 69 13.64 1.26 -8.26
CA ASP A 69 13.20 2.66 -8.23
C ASP A 69 13.57 3.34 -9.56
N THR A 70 12.60 3.93 -10.23
CA THR A 70 12.78 4.67 -11.50
C THR A 70 12.84 6.16 -11.26
#